data_AF-A0A409VL76-F1
#
_entry.id   AF-A0A409VL76-F1
#
_cell.length_a   1.000
_cell.length_b   1.000
_cell.length_c   1.000
_cell.angle_alpha   90.00
_cell.angle_beta   90.00
_cell.angle_gamma   90.00
#
_symmetry.space_group_name_H-M   'P 1'
#
loop_
_entity.id
_entity.type
_entity.pdbx_description
1 polymer ?
#
loop_
_entity_poly.entity_id
_entity_poly.type
_entity_poly.pdbx_seq_one_letter_code
_entity_poly.pdbx_strand_id
1 'polypeptide(L)'
;MSTVPDIASIPKTRPLSDSDNDAEVPALKKPRLEKENVQSESMDVESTGTPEVVIGLEGMEGGSKSKGNTNTANGKQNSQKKRDKKKKEPPLPEPCSPGDVLYQEIRELLGPDVVDAVTARGEAFKSPFEKGEEVEVDIEFIGSGGNGVAKAPSSKGAWVVVVPCTVQKEKVKVRIAWNERLHSTADIVEIISPNTELRDDSRVQCKYFGTCGGCQYQMLSSETQLDLKRDVIVKAYKIYSKLPESSIPTIESTVESPLLYNYRTKLTPHFERAPKYAKKSDNEGGKQPDWLKIGFNVLNVNKTMDIEECPIATANINQKYKEDRKEIVKNIFNYKKGVSLMYRDSLDTTFDAEKMMEPPVDKLSEAFTKQVCISNQKAQARELVGDYLFEYEAGGFFQNNNSVLPLLVDHVRSHIRTSQEDLEKASQPPLTHLVDTYCGAGLFAITLSSLFEKVSGIELSASSIASAKRNASLNHIPTSKISFQSGDAFNIFATVSSFPANQTVVVIDPPRKGCDEAFIKQLVGFRPKVVVYVSCNVHTQARDIGDIIRRTEGDGEGQRYRLETLRGFDLFPQTAHVEGVALLRLY
;
A
#
# COMPACT_ATOMS: atom_id res chain seq x y z
N MET A 1 7.28 -10.41 -66.25
CA MET A 1 6.63 -9.09 -66.19
C MET A 1 5.76 -9.06 -64.94
N SER A 2 5.70 -8.06 -64.05
CA SER A 2 6.55 -6.87 -63.78
C SER A 2 5.90 -6.06 -62.63
N THR A 3 6.57 -5.43 -61.66
CA THR A 3 8.00 -5.49 -61.20
C THR A 3 8.06 -4.98 -59.74
N VAL A 4 9.15 -5.24 -59.00
CA VAL A 4 9.40 -4.65 -57.65
C VAL A 4 9.93 -3.20 -57.80
N PRO A 5 9.55 -2.22 -56.94
CA PRO A 5 10.21 -0.92 -56.86
C PRO A 5 11.40 -0.91 -55.90
N ASP A 6 12.43 -0.13 -56.25
CA ASP A 6 13.80 -0.26 -55.75
C ASP A 6 14.14 0.66 -54.55
N ILE A 7 15.29 0.38 -53.93
CA ILE A 7 15.89 1.15 -52.83
C ILE A 7 16.82 2.23 -53.40
N ALA A 8 16.68 3.50 -52.97
CA ALA A 8 17.79 4.40 -52.56
C ALA A 8 17.45 5.90 -52.68
N SER A 9 17.82 6.68 -51.66
CA SER A 9 18.72 7.85 -51.82
C SER A 9 19.06 8.48 -50.46
N ILE A 10 20.31 8.31 -50.02
CA ILE A 10 20.89 8.98 -48.84
C ILE A 10 21.78 10.13 -49.35
N PRO A 11 21.60 11.38 -48.90
CA PRO A 11 22.56 12.45 -49.19
C PRO A 11 23.84 12.27 -48.35
N LYS A 12 25.01 12.27 -49.01
CA LYS A 12 26.33 12.43 -48.37
C LYS A 12 26.98 13.73 -48.82
N THR A 13 27.48 14.53 -47.88
CA THR A 13 28.68 15.42 -47.93
C THR A 13 28.76 16.15 -46.57
N ARG A 14 29.90 16.55 -45.99
CA ARG A 14 31.34 16.52 -46.36
C ARG A 14 32.17 16.53 -45.03
N PRO A 15 33.42 16.05 -44.97
CA PRO A 15 34.23 16.08 -43.74
C PRO A 15 35.19 17.30 -43.65
N LEU A 16 35.45 17.75 -42.41
CA LEU A 16 36.49 18.68 -41.96
C LEU A 16 36.84 18.23 -40.52
N SER A 17 37.94 17.51 -40.27
CA SER A 17 39.36 17.93 -40.19
C SER A 17 39.77 18.30 -38.76
N ASP A 18 40.63 17.49 -38.14
CA ASP A 18 41.31 17.80 -36.89
C ASP A 18 42.31 18.96 -37.08
N SER A 19 42.18 20.04 -36.29
CA SER A 19 43.30 20.57 -35.48
C SER A 19 42.88 21.67 -34.49
N ASP A 20 43.49 21.61 -33.31
CA ASP A 20 43.87 22.71 -32.41
C ASP A 20 42.92 23.33 -31.36
N ASN A 21 43.44 23.28 -30.12
CA ASN A 21 43.32 24.20 -28.98
C ASN A 21 42.13 24.06 -28.00
N ASP A 22 42.40 23.27 -26.97
CA ASP A 22 42.47 23.70 -25.56
C ASP A 22 41.58 24.87 -25.11
N ALA A 23 40.57 24.53 -24.29
CA ALA A 23 39.99 25.42 -23.31
C ALA A 23 39.66 24.65 -22.02
N GLU A 24 40.34 24.98 -20.92
CA GLU A 24 40.07 24.43 -19.60
C GLU A 24 38.65 24.76 -19.12
N VAL A 25 37.91 23.76 -18.63
CA VAL A 25 36.64 23.99 -17.91
C VAL A 25 36.94 24.14 -16.41
N PRO A 26 36.62 25.28 -15.76
CA PRO A 26 37.07 25.55 -14.39
C PRO A 26 36.39 24.67 -13.33
N ALA A 27 37.17 24.25 -12.33
CA ALA A 27 36.65 23.55 -11.16
C ALA A 27 35.77 24.48 -10.29
N LEU A 28 34.47 24.17 -10.19
CA LEU A 28 33.55 24.88 -9.31
C LEU A 28 33.88 24.60 -7.83
N LYS A 29 34.25 25.67 -7.12
CA LYS A 29 34.62 25.66 -5.70
C LYS A 29 33.42 25.33 -4.81
N LYS A 30 33.69 24.62 -3.70
CA LYS A 30 32.73 24.38 -2.62
C LYS A 30 32.19 25.71 -2.06
N PRO A 31 30.87 25.87 -1.85
CA PRO A 31 30.33 26.96 -1.05
C PRO A 31 30.85 26.90 0.39
N ARG A 32 31.25 28.05 0.91
CA ARG A 32 31.70 28.26 2.29
C ARG A 32 30.46 28.48 3.16
N LEU A 33 30.32 27.75 4.25
CA LEU A 33 29.28 28.00 5.25
C LEU A 33 29.61 29.32 5.97
N GLU A 34 28.85 30.36 5.69
CA GLU A 34 28.80 31.56 6.54
C GLU A 34 27.75 31.34 7.63
N LYS A 35 28.10 31.77 8.85
CA LYS A 35 27.22 31.72 10.01
C LYS A 35 26.46 33.02 10.08
N GLU A 36 25.18 33.03 9.74
CA GLU A 36 24.32 34.14 10.09
C GLU A 36 23.82 34.00 11.53
N ASN A 37 23.86 35.12 12.22
CA ASN A 37 23.66 35.25 13.66
C ASN A 37 22.28 35.88 13.87
N VAL A 38 21.26 35.08 14.16
CA VAL A 38 19.92 35.62 14.44
C VAL A 38 19.79 35.90 15.93
N GLN A 39 19.85 37.18 16.29
CA GLN A 39 19.47 37.65 17.61
C GLN A 39 17.95 37.48 17.76
N SER A 40 17.52 36.78 18.81
CA SER A 40 16.13 36.80 19.26
C SER A 40 15.98 37.93 20.28
N GLU A 41 15.30 39.01 19.89
CA GLU A 41 14.84 40.02 20.84
C GLU A 41 13.75 39.44 21.73
N SER A 42 13.91 39.62 23.05
CA SER A 42 12.92 39.29 24.05
C SER A 42 12.07 40.52 24.35
N MET A 43 10.75 40.40 24.24
CA MET A 43 9.80 41.36 24.81
C MET A 43 8.95 40.66 25.86
N ASP A 44 8.99 41.20 27.08
CA ASP A 44 8.15 40.78 28.19
C ASP A 44 6.67 41.11 27.93
N VAL A 45 5.78 40.20 28.33
CA VAL A 45 4.34 40.49 28.48
C VAL A 45 3.89 39.94 29.83
N GLU A 46 3.30 40.81 30.64
CA GLU A 46 2.98 40.57 32.05
C GLU A 46 1.84 39.55 32.24
N SER A 47 1.89 38.84 33.37
CA SER A 47 0.89 37.86 33.78
C SER A 47 -0.34 38.52 34.43
N THR A 48 -1.55 38.21 33.95
CA THR A 48 -2.78 38.44 34.72
C THR A 48 -3.80 37.31 34.55
N GLY A 49 -4.26 36.77 35.68
CA GLY A 49 -5.62 36.26 35.91
C GLY A 49 -6.17 35.06 35.11
N THR A 50 -6.24 33.90 35.77
CA THR A 50 -7.33 32.93 35.57
C THR A 50 -7.95 32.55 36.93
N PRO A 51 -9.28 32.37 37.04
CA PRO A 51 -9.95 32.10 38.32
C PRO A 51 -10.02 30.61 38.67
N GLU A 52 -10.21 30.35 39.96
CA GLU A 52 -10.31 29.02 40.57
C GLU A 52 -11.65 28.32 40.28
N VAL A 53 -11.64 26.98 40.27
CA VAL A 53 -12.77 26.16 40.76
C VAL A 53 -12.21 25.06 41.67
N VAL A 54 -12.78 24.98 42.88
CA VAL A 54 -12.38 24.10 43.98
C VAL A 54 -13.14 22.77 43.92
N ILE A 55 -12.50 21.68 44.36
CA ILE A 55 -12.98 20.50 45.15
C ILE A 55 -11.77 19.54 45.20
N GLY A 56 -11.30 18.98 46.33
CA GLY A 56 -11.82 19.00 47.70
C GLY A 56 -11.92 17.59 48.28
N LEU A 57 -10.80 16.96 48.68
CA LEU A 57 -10.78 15.69 49.42
C LEU A 57 -9.62 15.63 50.44
N GLU A 58 -9.99 15.53 51.71
CA GLU A 58 -9.18 15.06 52.85
C GLU A 58 -9.00 13.52 52.73
N GLY A 59 -8.05 12.83 53.38
CA GLY A 59 -6.96 13.22 54.30
C GLY A 59 -6.42 11.96 55.01
N MET A 60 -5.23 12.06 55.64
CA MET A 60 -4.66 11.10 56.62
C MET A 60 -4.26 9.69 56.07
N GLU A 61 -3.20 9.02 56.52
CA GLU A 61 -2.13 9.36 57.47
C GLU A 61 -0.86 8.54 57.14
N GLY A 62 0.33 9.11 57.34
CA GLY A 62 1.63 8.45 57.03
C GLY A 62 2.60 8.49 58.19
N GLY A 63 2.71 7.38 58.94
CA GLY A 63 3.63 7.23 60.06
C GLY A 63 5.11 7.15 59.65
N SER A 64 5.99 7.81 60.42
CA SER A 64 7.41 8.04 60.10
C SER A 64 8.38 6.99 60.71
N LYS A 65 9.68 7.11 60.36
CA LYS A 65 10.89 6.42 60.91
C LYS A 65 11.16 5.01 60.35
N SER A 66 12.41 4.56 60.17
CA SER A 66 13.74 5.22 60.22
C SER A 66 14.80 4.32 59.56
N LYS A 67 15.91 4.91 59.08
CA LYS A 67 17.10 4.13 58.68
C LYS A 67 17.76 3.47 59.90
N GLY A 68 18.08 2.18 59.80
CA GLY A 68 18.93 1.45 60.74
C GLY A 68 19.81 0.47 59.97
N ASN A 69 21.13 0.57 60.14
CA ASN A 69 22.12 -0.20 59.40
C ASN A 69 22.92 -1.08 60.35
N THR A 70 22.85 -2.40 60.21
CA THR A 70 23.71 -3.36 60.94
C THR A 70 24.07 -4.56 60.08
N ASN A 71 25.36 -4.68 59.76
CA ASN A 71 25.95 -5.91 59.23
C ASN A 71 26.05 -6.96 60.33
N THR A 72 25.67 -8.20 60.04
CA THR A 72 26.22 -9.42 60.68
C THR A 72 26.33 -10.54 59.65
N ALA A 73 27.36 -11.37 59.79
CA ALA A 73 27.78 -12.34 58.78
C ALA A 73 27.31 -13.78 59.05
N ASN A 74 27.49 -14.62 58.01
CA ASN A 74 27.41 -16.09 57.99
C ASN A 74 26.04 -16.76 58.15
N GLY A 75 25.71 -17.58 57.14
CA GLY A 75 24.58 -18.53 57.14
C GLY A 75 24.42 -19.20 55.77
N LYS A 76 24.97 -20.40 55.60
CA LYS A 76 24.81 -21.18 54.35
C LYS A 76 23.38 -21.73 54.22
N GLN A 77 23.01 -22.01 52.97
CA GLN A 77 21.82 -22.76 52.52
C GLN A 77 20.44 -22.11 52.74
N ASN A 78 19.80 -21.68 51.63
CA ASN A 78 18.54 -22.31 51.27
C ASN A 78 18.19 -22.24 49.76
N SER A 79 17.65 -23.36 49.27
CA SER A 79 16.95 -23.62 48.00
C SER A 79 17.10 -22.65 46.81
N GLN A 80 17.65 -23.17 45.69
CA GLN A 80 17.29 -22.69 44.35
C GLN A 80 15.79 -22.86 44.10
N LYS A 81 15.02 -21.78 44.21
CA LYS A 81 13.74 -21.65 43.50
C LYS A 81 13.93 -20.71 42.31
N LYS A 82 14.47 -21.26 41.22
CA LYS A 82 14.17 -20.71 39.89
C LYS A 82 12.64 -20.80 39.72
N ARG A 83 11.95 -19.69 39.97
CA ARG A 83 10.59 -19.52 39.47
C ARG A 83 10.69 -19.48 37.95
N ASP A 84 10.33 -20.58 37.30
CA ASP A 84 10.03 -20.56 35.88
C ASP A 84 8.86 -19.61 35.66
N LYS A 85 9.18 -18.34 35.37
CA LYS A 85 8.27 -17.44 34.67
C LYS A 85 8.03 -18.10 33.32
N LYS A 86 7.00 -18.94 33.21
CA LYS A 86 6.39 -19.31 31.93
C LYS A 86 6.28 -18.00 31.14
N LYS A 87 7.06 -17.86 30.06
CA LYS A 87 6.88 -16.74 29.14
C LYS A 87 5.43 -16.82 28.68
N LYS A 88 4.64 -15.82 29.04
CA LYS A 88 3.29 -15.69 28.50
C LYS A 88 3.45 -15.67 26.98
N GLU A 89 2.64 -16.46 26.27
CA GLU A 89 2.68 -16.44 24.82
C GLU A 89 2.50 -14.99 24.31
N PRO A 90 3.10 -14.64 23.16
CA PRO A 90 2.73 -13.43 22.44
C PRO A 90 1.21 -13.28 22.31
N PRO A 91 0.67 -12.07 22.14
CA PRO A 91 -0.73 -11.89 21.80
C PRO A 91 -1.09 -12.60 20.47
N LEU A 92 -2.37 -12.63 20.14
CA LEU A 92 -2.78 -12.92 18.77
C LEU A 92 -2.33 -11.77 17.84
N PRO A 93 -2.19 -12.01 16.53
CA PRO A 93 -1.93 -10.96 15.55
C PRO A 93 -3.00 -9.84 15.61
N GLU A 94 -2.65 -8.65 15.15
CA GLU A 94 -3.59 -7.52 15.07
C GLU A 94 -4.73 -7.84 14.08
N PRO A 95 -6.01 -7.62 14.43
CA PRO A 95 -7.13 -7.94 13.55
C PRO A 95 -7.00 -7.32 12.15
N CYS A 96 -7.33 -8.09 11.11
CA CYS A 96 -7.22 -7.69 9.70
C CYS A 96 -5.77 -7.41 9.21
N SER A 97 -4.75 -7.69 10.02
CA SER A 97 -3.35 -7.71 9.57
C SER A 97 -3.05 -8.98 8.75
N PRO A 98 -1.99 -9.00 7.92
CA PRO A 98 -1.62 -10.21 7.17
C PRO A 98 -1.39 -11.45 8.06
N GLY A 99 -0.92 -11.25 9.29
CA GLY A 99 -0.74 -12.34 10.26
C GLY A 99 -2.04 -12.85 10.86
N ASP A 100 -3.05 -11.99 11.03
CA ASP A 100 -4.39 -12.41 11.46
C ASP A 100 -5.11 -13.14 10.34
N VAL A 101 -5.05 -12.64 9.10
CA VAL A 101 -5.65 -13.29 7.92
C VAL A 101 -5.12 -14.72 7.77
N LEU A 102 -3.80 -14.90 7.81
CA LEU A 102 -3.18 -16.23 7.79
C LEU A 102 -3.60 -17.08 9.01
N TYR A 103 -3.71 -16.48 10.20
CA TYR A 103 -4.17 -17.19 11.40
C TYR A 103 -5.63 -17.68 11.28
N GLN A 104 -6.52 -16.91 10.67
CA GLN A 104 -7.91 -17.36 10.40
C GLN A 104 -7.93 -18.49 9.35
N GLU A 105 -7.11 -18.40 8.29
CA GLU A 105 -6.97 -19.49 7.30
C GLU A 105 -6.39 -20.77 7.94
N ILE A 106 -5.44 -20.66 8.88
CA ILE A 106 -4.95 -21.79 9.69
C ILE A 106 -6.04 -22.37 10.59
N ARG A 107 -6.89 -21.53 11.22
CA ARG A 107 -8.03 -21.99 12.04
C ARG A 107 -9.08 -22.73 11.22
N GLU A 108 -9.39 -22.25 10.02
CA GLU A 108 -10.31 -22.94 9.11
C GLU A 108 -9.73 -24.28 8.63
N LEU A 109 -8.44 -24.34 8.31
CA LEU A 109 -7.76 -25.54 7.82
C LEU A 109 -7.54 -26.64 8.88
N LEU A 110 -7.17 -26.26 10.11
CA LEU A 110 -6.91 -27.20 11.22
C LEU A 110 -8.16 -27.52 12.05
N GLY A 111 -9.20 -26.68 11.98
CA GLY A 111 -10.38 -26.74 12.83
C GLY A 111 -10.25 -25.84 14.08
N PRO A 112 -11.25 -24.99 14.39
CA PRO A 112 -11.21 -24.10 15.57
C PRO A 112 -10.93 -24.81 16.89
N ASP A 113 -11.64 -25.92 17.17
CA ASP A 113 -11.50 -26.70 18.40
C ASP A 113 -10.07 -27.26 18.58
N VAL A 114 -9.43 -27.67 17.48
CA VAL A 114 -8.05 -28.18 17.48
C VAL A 114 -7.09 -27.05 17.81
N VAL A 115 -7.23 -25.89 17.18
CA VAL A 115 -6.41 -24.71 17.45
C VAL A 115 -6.58 -24.22 18.89
N ASP A 116 -7.80 -24.17 19.38
CA ASP A 116 -8.10 -23.70 20.74
C ASP A 116 -7.56 -24.70 21.79
N ALA A 117 -7.65 -26.01 21.54
CA ALA A 117 -7.04 -27.03 22.38
C ALA A 117 -5.50 -26.96 22.39
N VAL A 118 -4.84 -26.78 21.24
CA VAL A 118 -3.37 -26.61 21.14
C VAL A 118 -2.91 -25.33 21.84
N THR A 119 -3.67 -24.23 21.68
CA THR A 119 -3.39 -22.95 22.32
C THR A 119 -3.58 -23.02 23.84
N ALA A 120 -4.64 -23.69 24.32
CA ALA A 120 -4.88 -23.90 25.75
C ALA A 120 -3.77 -24.72 26.43
N ARG A 121 -3.13 -25.66 25.72
CA ARG A 121 -1.97 -26.41 26.22
C ARG A 121 -0.65 -25.60 26.19
N GLY A 122 -0.65 -24.41 25.60
CA GLY A 122 0.57 -23.60 25.40
C GLY A 122 1.53 -24.25 24.41
N GLU A 123 0.99 -24.87 23.36
CA GLU A 123 1.72 -25.60 22.33
C GLU A 123 1.74 -24.86 20.99
N ALA A 124 1.03 -23.72 20.89
CA ALA A 124 0.85 -23.00 19.64
C ALA A 124 2.15 -22.47 19.02
N PHE A 125 3.23 -22.31 19.79
CA PHE A 125 4.58 -21.96 19.28
C PHE A 125 5.59 -23.12 19.30
N LYS A 126 5.18 -24.33 19.71
CA LYS A 126 6.05 -25.50 19.74
C LYS A 126 6.02 -26.19 18.38
N SER A 127 6.76 -25.63 17.42
CA SER A 127 6.88 -26.23 16.09
C SER A 127 7.39 -27.67 16.18
N PRO A 128 6.83 -28.60 15.40
CA PRO A 128 7.32 -29.96 15.27
C PRO A 128 8.50 -30.05 14.27
N PHE A 129 9.02 -28.92 13.78
CA PHE A 129 10.10 -28.82 12.80
C PHE A 129 11.30 -28.02 13.29
N GLU A 130 12.50 -28.52 13.00
CA GLU A 130 13.75 -27.76 13.15
C GLU A 130 13.97 -26.78 11.99
N LYS A 131 14.73 -25.71 12.25
CA LYS A 131 15.08 -24.76 11.18
C LYS A 131 16.06 -25.43 10.20
N GLY A 132 15.72 -25.42 8.92
CA GLY A 132 16.46 -26.10 7.87
C GLY A 132 16.06 -27.55 7.65
N GLU A 133 15.10 -28.08 8.41
CA GLU A 133 14.50 -29.39 8.15
C GLU A 133 13.82 -29.37 6.76
N GLU A 134 14.03 -30.44 5.97
CA GLU A 134 13.36 -30.64 4.69
C GLU A 134 12.15 -31.56 4.89
N VAL A 135 11.01 -31.16 4.34
CA VAL A 135 9.73 -31.88 4.45
C VAL A 135 8.99 -31.86 3.11
N GLU A 136 8.33 -32.96 2.78
CA GLU A 136 7.37 -33.01 1.67
C GLU A 136 5.98 -32.63 2.19
N VAL A 137 5.31 -31.74 1.47
CA VAL A 137 3.94 -31.32 1.76
C VAL A 137 3.11 -31.25 0.49
N ASP A 138 1.81 -31.53 0.63
CA ASP A 138 0.80 -31.38 -0.41
C ASP A 138 0.07 -30.05 -0.17
N ILE A 139 0.06 -29.14 -1.16
CA ILE A 139 -0.53 -27.80 -1.04
C ILE A 139 -2.06 -27.90 -1.14
N GLU A 140 -2.76 -27.45 -0.09
CA GLU A 140 -4.22 -27.53 0.02
C GLU A 140 -4.89 -26.40 -0.78
N PHE A 141 -4.44 -25.15 -0.58
CA PHE A 141 -4.98 -23.96 -1.25
C PHE A 141 -3.96 -22.80 -1.31
N ILE A 142 -4.23 -21.80 -2.16
CA ILE A 142 -3.53 -20.51 -2.11
C ILE A 142 -4.24 -19.60 -1.11
N GLY A 143 -3.53 -19.21 -0.05
CA GLY A 143 -4.03 -18.30 0.98
C GLY A 143 -4.13 -16.87 0.50
N SER A 144 -4.83 -16.03 1.26
CA SER A 144 -5.14 -14.63 0.88
C SER A 144 -3.90 -13.74 0.70
N GLY A 145 -2.75 -14.16 1.24
CA GLY A 145 -1.44 -13.54 1.01
C GLY A 145 -0.71 -13.98 -0.27
N GLY A 146 -1.29 -14.88 -1.07
CA GLY A 146 -0.70 -15.44 -2.30
C GLY A 146 0.35 -16.54 -2.07
N ASN A 147 0.42 -17.11 -0.87
CA ASN A 147 1.26 -18.27 -0.57
C ASN A 147 0.41 -19.54 -0.60
N GLY A 148 0.99 -20.66 -1.03
CA GLY A 148 0.38 -21.96 -0.80
C GLY A 148 0.36 -22.31 0.69
N VAL A 149 -0.71 -22.94 1.12
CA VAL A 149 -0.93 -23.37 2.51
C VAL A 149 -1.11 -24.89 2.49
N ALA A 150 -0.32 -25.59 3.30
CA ALA A 150 -0.36 -27.04 3.42
C ALA A 150 -0.51 -27.46 4.88
N LYS A 151 -1.13 -28.63 5.13
CA LYS A 151 -1.02 -29.29 6.43
C LYS A 151 0.36 -29.93 6.56
N ALA A 152 0.93 -29.87 7.75
CA ALA A 152 2.10 -30.70 8.08
C ALA A 152 1.72 -32.19 7.99
N PRO A 153 2.68 -33.10 7.73
CA PRO A 153 2.44 -34.54 7.76
C PRO A 153 1.78 -34.96 9.07
N SER A 154 0.87 -35.93 9.04
CA SER A 154 0.06 -36.33 10.21
C SER A 154 0.88 -36.73 11.45
N SER A 155 2.10 -37.24 11.24
CA SER A 155 3.08 -37.55 12.29
C SER A 155 3.62 -36.32 13.06
N LYS A 156 3.47 -35.12 12.50
CA LYS A 156 3.88 -33.82 13.07
C LYS A 156 2.73 -33.10 13.81
N GLY A 157 1.51 -33.65 13.77
CA GLY A 157 0.35 -33.12 14.50
C GLY A 157 -0.32 -31.92 13.81
N ALA A 158 -1.08 -31.14 14.58
CA ALA A 158 -1.85 -30.00 14.08
C ALA A 158 -0.94 -28.78 13.84
N TRP A 159 -0.34 -28.72 12.65
CA TRP A 159 0.58 -27.68 12.22
C TRP A 159 0.42 -27.39 10.72
N VAL A 160 0.73 -26.17 10.29
CA VAL A 160 0.64 -25.72 8.90
C VAL A 160 2.03 -25.39 8.34
N VAL A 161 2.23 -25.59 7.04
CA VAL A 161 3.42 -25.16 6.31
C VAL A 161 3.00 -24.17 5.23
N VAL A 162 3.56 -22.97 5.26
CA VAL A 162 3.28 -21.88 4.31
C VAL A 162 4.42 -21.81 3.31
N VAL A 163 4.09 -21.97 2.03
CA VAL A 163 5.04 -22.14 0.93
C VAL A 163 4.73 -21.11 -0.17
N PRO A 164 5.51 -20.03 -0.28
CA PRO A 164 5.31 -19.03 -1.33
C PRO A 164 5.44 -19.61 -2.75
N CYS A 165 4.79 -18.96 -3.73
CA CYS A 165 4.92 -19.30 -5.16
C CYS A 165 4.60 -20.79 -5.49
N THR A 166 3.64 -21.36 -4.77
CA THR A 166 3.04 -22.69 -5.05
C THR A 166 1.54 -22.56 -5.23
N VAL A 167 0.91 -23.56 -5.86
CA VAL A 167 -0.53 -23.59 -6.15
C VAL A 167 -1.18 -24.84 -5.54
N GLN A 168 -2.51 -24.85 -5.45
CA GLN A 168 -3.24 -26.01 -4.91
C GLN A 168 -2.97 -27.31 -5.67
N LYS A 169 -3.02 -28.43 -4.95
CA LYS A 169 -2.79 -29.81 -5.43
C LYS A 169 -1.35 -30.11 -5.87
N GLU A 170 -0.38 -29.27 -5.53
CA GLU A 170 1.04 -29.56 -5.78
C GLU A 170 1.67 -30.36 -4.65
N LYS A 171 2.52 -31.33 -5.00
CA LYS A 171 3.46 -31.93 -4.04
C LYS A 171 4.80 -31.22 -4.16
N VAL A 172 5.26 -30.63 -3.05
CA VAL A 172 6.51 -29.88 -2.98
C VAL A 172 7.40 -30.37 -1.85
N LYS A 173 8.70 -30.40 -2.11
CA LYS A 173 9.73 -30.53 -1.09
C LYS A 173 10.17 -29.14 -0.67
N VAL A 174 10.09 -28.85 0.62
CA VAL A 174 10.34 -27.51 1.17
C VAL A 174 11.30 -27.58 2.34
N ARG A 175 11.98 -26.48 2.61
CA ARG A 175 12.94 -26.33 3.70
C ARG A 175 12.47 -25.27 4.67
N ILE A 176 12.33 -25.64 5.94
CA ILE A 176 11.74 -24.78 6.98
C ILE A 176 12.66 -23.59 7.27
N ALA A 177 12.19 -22.37 7.00
CA ALA A 177 12.97 -21.14 7.16
C ALA A 177 12.85 -20.56 8.58
N TRP A 178 11.64 -20.53 9.13
CA TRP A 178 11.35 -20.28 10.55
C TRP A 178 9.96 -20.78 10.95
N ASN A 179 9.66 -20.65 12.25
CA ASN A 179 8.48 -21.15 12.92
C ASN A 179 7.77 -20.00 13.65
N GLU A 180 6.44 -19.95 13.55
CA GLU A 180 5.59 -18.98 14.26
C GLU A 180 4.42 -19.70 14.95
N ARG A 181 3.31 -18.99 15.22
CA ARG A 181 2.11 -19.58 15.84
C ARG A 181 1.45 -20.55 14.86
N LEU A 182 1.44 -21.84 15.18
CA LEU A 182 0.76 -22.96 14.50
C LEU A 182 1.21 -23.21 13.05
N HIS A 183 2.24 -22.51 12.59
CA HIS A 183 2.76 -22.69 11.24
C HIS A 183 4.27 -22.47 11.14
N SER A 184 4.83 -23.01 10.07
CA SER A 184 6.19 -22.77 9.62
C SER A 184 6.17 -22.13 8.25
N THR A 185 7.02 -21.14 8.02
CA THR A 185 7.27 -20.61 6.68
C THR A 185 8.45 -21.37 6.07
N ALA A 186 8.33 -21.79 4.82
CA ALA A 186 9.31 -22.62 4.14
C ALA A 186 9.69 -22.07 2.76
N ASP A 187 10.92 -22.35 2.34
CA ASP A 187 11.41 -22.06 1.00
C ASP A 187 11.30 -23.35 0.14
N ILE A 188 10.92 -23.23 -1.13
CA ILE A 188 10.87 -24.38 -2.06
C ILE A 188 12.29 -24.93 -2.25
N VAL A 189 12.42 -26.26 -2.17
CA VAL A 189 13.61 -27.01 -2.62
C VAL A 189 13.35 -27.64 -3.98
N GLU A 190 12.18 -28.25 -4.15
CA GLU A 190 11.79 -28.97 -5.37
C GLU A 190 10.26 -29.02 -5.50
N ILE A 191 9.75 -28.96 -6.73
CA ILE A 191 8.33 -29.24 -7.04
C ILE A 191 8.28 -30.66 -7.60
N ILE A 192 7.85 -31.61 -6.77
CA ILE A 192 7.85 -33.05 -7.09
C ILE A 192 6.70 -33.38 -8.06
N SER A 193 5.53 -32.77 -7.83
CA SER A 193 4.36 -32.92 -8.70
C SER A 193 3.70 -31.56 -8.89
N PRO A 194 3.92 -30.90 -10.04
CA PRO A 194 3.30 -29.61 -10.35
C PRO A 194 1.85 -29.77 -10.80
N ASN A 195 1.02 -28.78 -10.52
CA ASN A 195 -0.35 -28.72 -11.05
C ASN A 195 -0.34 -27.98 -12.39
N THR A 196 -0.22 -28.73 -13.48
CA THR A 196 -0.11 -28.21 -14.85
C THR A 196 -1.38 -27.56 -15.40
N GLU A 197 -2.51 -27.63 -14.69
CA GLU A 197 -3.73 -26.87 -15.04
C GLU A 197 -3.60 -25.40 -14.66
N LEU A 198 -2.88 -25.11 -13.58
CA LEU A 198 -2.75 -23.76 -13.00
C LEU A 198 -1.35 -23.16 -13.20
N ARG A 199 -0.30 -23.94 -12.91
CA ARG A 199 1.11 -23.54 -13.06
C ARG A 199 1.55 -23.73 -14.52
N ASP A 200 2.09 -22.66 -15.06
CA ASP A 200 2.87 -22.65 -16.30
C ASP A 200 4.00 -21.62 -16.14
N ASP A 201 5.19 -22.12 -15.82
CA ASP A 201 6.35 -21.27 -15.54
C ASP A 201 6.87 -20.54 -16.79
N SER A 202 6.37 -20.84 -18.01
CA SER A 202 6.74 -20.09 -19.23
C SER A 202 6.17 -18.66 -19.25
N ARG A 203 5.18 -18.37 -18.39
CA ARG A 203 4.59 -17.04 -18.16
C ARG A 203 5.47 -16.13 -17.31
N VAL A 204 6.47 -16.69 -16.62
CA VAL A 204 7.33 -15.97 -15.66
C VAL A 204 8.33 -15.09 -16.40
N GLN A 205 8.08 -13.77 -16.42
CA GLN A 205 8.98 -12.80 -17.05
C GLN A 205 10.12 -12.33 -16.12
N CYS A 206 10.00 -12.52 -14.81
CA CYS A 206 11.01 -12.10 -13.85
C CYS A 206 11.92 -13.25 -13.43
N LYS A 207 13.21 -13.20 -13.79
CA LYS A 207 14.23 -14.16 -13.34
C LYS A 207 14.44 -14.23 -11.81
N TYR A 208 13.84 -13.31 -11.06
CA TYR A 208 13.86 -13.27 -9.59
C TYR A 208 12.55 -13.76 -8.96
N PHE A 209 11.58 -14.23 -9.76
CA PHE A 209 10.36 -14.82 -9.24
C PHE A 209 10.69 -16.04 -8.34
N GLY A 210 9.89 -16.28 -7.30
CA GLY A 210 10.19 -17.27 -6.26
C GLY A 210 11.31 -16.89 -5.28
N THR A 211 12.07 -15.81 -5.51
CA THR A 211 13.16 -15.37 -4.61
C THR A 211 13.10 -13.90 -4.19
N CYS A 212 12.47 -13.03 -4.98
CA CYS A 212 12.12 -11.66 -4.61
C CYS A 212 10.74 -11.63 -3.93
N GLY A 213 10.58 -10.88 -2.84
CA GLY A 213 9.30 -10.75 -2.12
C GLY A 213 8.19 -9.95 -2.84
N GLY A 214 8.38 -9.57 -4.11
CA GLY A 214 7.52 -8.59 -4.80
C GLY A 214 6.32 -9.14 -5.57
N CYS A 215 6.38 -10.38 -6.07
CA CYS A 215 5.32 -10.99 -6.90
C CYS A 215 5.02 -12.41 -6.38
N GLN A 216 3.77 -12.85 -6.51
CA GLN A 216 3.30 -14.17 -6.07
C GLN A 216 2.77 -15.04 -7.21
N TYR A 217 2.33 -14.45 -8.33
CA TYR A 217 1.44 -15.13 -9.28
C TYR A 217 1.96 -15.26 -10.73
N GLN A 218 3.24 -15.01 -11.02
CA GLN A 218 3.72 -14.95 -12.41
C GLN A 218 3.58 -16.27 -13.22
N MET A 219 3.36 -17.41 -12.55
CA MET A 219 3.09 -18.71 -13.18
C MET A 219 1.60 -18.97 -13.48
N LEU A 220 0.69 -18.10 -13.03
CA LEU A 220 -0.76 -18.24 -13.19
C LEU A 220 -1.28 -17.45 -14.41
N SER A 221 -2.37 -17.93 -15.04
CA SER A 221 -3.10 -17.12 -16.02
C SER A 221 -3.74 -15.90 -15.35
N SER A 222 -3.98 -14.81 -16.08
CA SER A 222 -4.58 -13.62 -15.47
C SER A 222 -5.98 -13.90 -14.95
N GLU A 223 -6.79 -14.69 -15.65
CA GLU A 223 -8.09 -15.20 -15.18
C GLU A 223 -7.99 -15.83 -13.78
N THR A 224 -7.03 -16.74 -13.55
CA THR A 224 -6.81 -17.34 -12.22
C THR A 224 -6.38 -16.29 -11.18
N GLN A 225 -5.59 -15.28 -11.56
CA GLN A 225 -5.23 -14.18 -10.65
C GLN A 225 -6.46 -13.36 -10.23
N LEU A 226 -7.38 -13.09 -11.16
CA LEU A 226 -8.62 -12.34 -10.91
C LEU A 226 -9.58 -13.10 -10.01
N ASP A 227 -9.73 -14.41 -10.21
CA ASP A 227 -10.53 -15.29 -9.35
C ASP A 227 -9.94 -15.39 -7.94
N LEU A 228 -8.62 -15.62 -7.80
CA LEU A 228 -7.97 -15.61 -6.49
C LEU A 228 -8.15 -14.28 -5.76
N LYS A 229 -8.08 -13.14 -6.47
CA LYS A 229 -8.32 -11.80 -5.91
C LYS A 229 -9.77 -11.61 -5.47
N ARG A 230 -10.74 -12.17 -6.21
CA ARG A 230 -12.16 -12.20 -5.83
C ARG A 230 -12.36 -13.03 -4.55
N ASP A 231 -11.71 -14.18 -4.45
CA ASP A 231 -11.76 -15.06 -3.27
C ASP A 231 -11.19 -14.38 -2.01
N VAL A 232 -10.17 -13.51 -2.13
CA VAL A 232 -9.71 -12.68 -0.99
C VAL A 232 -10.85 -11.80 -0.45
N ILE A 233 -11.67 -11.20 -1.33
CA ILE A 233 -12.83 -10.40 -0.94
C ILE A 233 -13.91 -11.27 -0.30
N VAL A 234 -14.22 -12.44 -0.89
CA VAL A 234 -15.19 -13.40 -0.34
C VAL A 234 -14.81 -13.82 1.08
N LYS A 235 -13.56 -14.25 1.28
CA LYS A 235 -13.02 -14.62 2.60
C LYS A 235 -13.04 -13.42 3.56
N ALA A 236 -12.65 -12.23 3.10
CA ALA A 236 -12.63 -11.02 3.92
C ALA A 236 -14.02 -10.68 4.49
N TYR A 237 -15.06 -10.71 3.66
CA TYR A 237 -16.42 -10.42 4.11
C TYR A 237 -17.02 -11.54 4.94
N LYS A 238 -16.78 -12.81 4.61
CA LYS A 238 -17.17 -13.97 5.43
C LYS A 238 -16.63 -13.89 6.86
N ILE A 239 -15.36 -13.48 7.01
CA ILE A 239 -14.64 -13.51 8.30
C ILE A 239 -14.83 -12.20 9.09
N TYR A 240 -14.63 -11.04 8.46
CA TYR A 240 -14.48 -9.77 9.16
C TYR A 240 -15.73 -8.90 9.19
N SER A 241 -16.66 -9.08 8.24
CA SER A 241 -17.86 -8.23 8.20
C SER A 241 -18.78 -8.45 9.40
N LYS A 242 -18.86 -9.69 9.93
CA LYS A 242 -19.85 -10.11 10.94
C LYS A 242 -21.29 -9.74 10.54
N LEU A 243 -21.58 -9.78 9.25
CA LEU A 243 -22.93 -9.67 8.68
C LEU A 243 -23.45 -11.08 8.36
N PRO A 244 -24.77 -11.30 8.35
CA PRO A 244 -25.33 -12.52 7.78
C PRO A 244 -25.05 -12.56 6.27
N GLU A 245 -24.88 -13.76 5.72
CA GLU A 245 -24.58 -13.96 4.29
C GLU A 245 -25.63 -13.32 3.37
N SER A 246 -26.90 -13.31 3.78
CA SER A 246 -28.01 -12.64 3.07
C SER A 246 -27.90 -11.11 2.97
N SER A 247 -27.01 -10.47 3.74
CA SER A 247 -26.77 -9.03 3.69
C SER A 247 -25.50 -8.66 2.90
N ILE A 248 -24.80 -9.64 2.35
CA ILE A 248 -23.64 -9.45 1.48
C ILE A 248 -24.12 -9.75 0.04
N PRO A 249 -24.04 -8.78 -0.90
CA PRO A 249 -24.41 -9.04 -2.28
C PRO A 249 -23.40 -9.99 -2.93
N THR A 250 -23.79 -10.62 -4.04
CA THR A 250 -22.87 -11.42 -4.85
C THR A 250 -21.65 -10.60 -5.23
N ILE A 251 -20.48 -10.98 -4.74
CA ILE A 251 -19.21 -10.31 -5.04
C ILE A 251 -18.94 -10.47 -6.54
N GLU A 252 -18.80 -9.35 -7.23
CA GLU A 252 -18.67 -9.28 -8.68
C GLU A 252 -17.25 -9.68 -9.12
N SER A 253 -17.07 -10.04 -10.39
CA SER A 253 -15.77 -10.43 -10.93
C SER A 253 -14.76 -9.28 -10.87
N THR A 254 -13.52 -9.60 -10.47
CA THR A 254 -12.41 -8.63 -10.39
C THR A 254 -12.13 -8.01 -11.76
N VAL A 255 -12.01 -6.69 -11.84
CA VAL A 255 -11.63 -5.99 -13.08
C VAL A 255 -10.13 -6.14 -13.33
N GLU A 256 -9.75 -6.56 -14.54
CA GLU A 256 -8.36 -6.71 -14.94
C GLU A 256 -7.65 -5.36 -15.15
N SER A 257 -6.36 -5.32 -14.86
CA SER A 257 -5.48 -4.23 -15.28
C SER A 257 -5.27 -4.27 -16.80
N PRO A 258 -5.39 -3.15 -17.54
CA PRO A 258 -5.01 -3.11 -18.96
C PRO A 258 -3.54 -3.48 -19.23
N LEU A 259 -2.67 -3.40 -18.22
CA LEU A 259 -1.27 -3.79 -18.27
C LEU A 259 -0.92 -4.80 -17.17
N LEU A 260 -0.50 -6.01 -17.54
CA LEU A 260 -0.04 -7.07 -16.63
C LEU A 260 1.44 -6.93 -16.21
N TYR A 261 2.21 -6.16 -16.97
CA TYR A 261 3.63 -5.84 -16.80
C TYR A 261 3.86 -4.39 -17.26
N ASN A 262 5.00 -3.78 -16.93
CA ASN A 262 5.28 -2.35 -17.18
C ASN A 262 4.24 -1.35 -16.63
N TYR A 263 3.39 -1.76 -15.68
CA TYR A 263 2.31 -0.92 -15.15
C TYR A 263 2.74 -0.02 -13.98
N ARG A 264 3.83 -0.40 -13.28
CA ARG A 264 4.14 0.13 -11.96
C ARG A 264 4.95 1.43 -12.02
N THR A 265 4.28 2.55 -11.81
CA THR A 265 4.82 3.92 -11.90
C THR A 265 5.54 4.42 -10.65
N LYS A 266 5.74 3.58 -9.62
CA LYS A 266 6.63 3.88 -8.48
C LYS A 266 7.37 2.65 -7.97
N LEU A 267 8.67 2.80 -7.79
CA LEU A 267 9.58 1.76 -7.36
C LEU A 267 10.55 2.29 -6.30
N THR A 268 10.78 1.52 -5.23
CA THR A 268 11.62 1.94 -4.09
C THR A 268 12.65 0.87 -3.70
N PRO A 269 13.65 0.59 -4.56
CA PRO A 269 14.73 -0.33 -4.22
C PRO A 269 15.66 0.29 -3.17
N HIS A 270 16.42 -0.52 -2.46
CA HIS A 270 17.36 -0.10 -1.43
C HIS A 270 18.70 -0.80 -1.55
N PHE A 271 19.71 -0.25 -0.89
CA PHE A 271 21.02 -0.87 -0.72
C PHE A 271 21.64 -0.52 0.63
N GLU A 272 22.53 -1.37 1.11
CA GLU A 272 23.31 -1.13 2.32
C GLU A 272 24.64 -0.42 2.05
N ARG A 273 25.10 0.38 3.02
CA ARG A 273 26.44 0.98 2.95
C ARG A 273 27.54 -0.07 2.90
N ALA A 274 28.72 0.33 2.45
CA ALA A 274 29.92 -0.50 2.51
C ALA A 274 30.13 -1.11 3.93
N PRO A 275 30.29 -2.44 4.06
CA PRO A 275 30.57 -3.10 5.33
C PRO A 275 31.99 -2.79 5.81
N LYS A 276 32.28 -2.99 7.10
CA LYS A 276 33.58 -2.62 7.71
C LYS A 276 34.80 -3.33 7.09
N TYR A 277 34.60 -4.47 6.42
CA TYR A 277 35.67 -5.25 5.78
C TYR A 277 35.91 -4.87 4.31
N ALA A 278 35.02 -4.09 3.69
CA ALA A 278 35.13 -3.73 2.27
C ALA A 278 36.26 -2.73 2.03
N LYS A 279 36.93 -2.86 0.88
CA LYS A 279 38.07 -2.02 0.48
C LYS A 279 37.77 -1.28 -0.81
N LYS A 280 38.37 -0.10 -1.02
CA LYS A 280 38.19 0.67 -2.27
C LYS A 280 38.65 -0.07 -3.54
N SER A 281 39.46 -1.12 -3.42
CA SER A 281 39.80 -2.03 -4.51
C SER A 281 38.61 -2.86 -5.00
N ASP A 282 37.60 -3.08 -4.15
CA ASP A 282 36.48 -3.98 -4.43
C ASP A 282 35.58 -3.47 -5.59
N ASN A 283 35.58 -2.15 -5.85
CA ASN A 283 34.85 -1.49 -6.93
C ASN A 283 35.76 -0.85 -7.99
N GLU A 284 37.02 -1.30 -8.10
CA GLU A 284 37.97 -0.82 -9.10
C GLU A 284 37.43 -1.03 -10.53
N GLY A 285 37.71 -0.09 -11.43
CA GLY A 285 37.14 -0.08 -12.79
C GLY A 285 35.62 0.13 -12.86
N GLY A 286 34.94 0.45 -11.74
CA GLY A 286 33.48 0.58 -11.69
C GLY A 286 32.73 -0.77 -11.62
N LYS A 287 33.44 -1.87 -11.32
CA LYS A 287 32.82 -3.17 -11.09
C LYS A 287 31.97 -3.14 -9.82
N GLN A 288 30.80 -3.79 -9.84
CA GLN A 288 29.99 -3.97 -8.63
C GLN A 288 30.63 -5.02 -7.71
N PRO A 289 30.92 -4.71 -6.42
CA PRO A 289 31.41 -5.69 -5.46
C PRO A 289 30.38 -6.80 -5.17
N ASP A 290 30.83 -8.04 -4.96
CA ASP A 290 29.94 -9.17 -4.67
C ASP A 290 29.10 -8.99 -3.39
N TRP A 291 29.61 -8.22 -2.42
CA TRP A 291 28.90 -7.88 -1.18
C TRP A 291 27.84 -6.78 -1.37
N LEU A 292 27.91 -5.98 -2.44
CA LEU A 292 26.96 -4.90 -2.71
C LEU A 292 25.72 -5.48 -3.40
N LYS A 293 24.57 -5.35 -2.73
CA LYS A 293 23.25 -5.74 -3.26
C LYS A 293 22.38 -4.49 -3.31
N ILE A 294 21.82 -4.20 -4.47
CA ILE A 294 20.93 -3.07 -4.74
C ILE A 294 19.65 -3.65 -5.32
N GLY A 295 18.50 -3.44 -4.69
CA GLY A 295 17.26 -4.10 -5.13
C GLY A 295 16.21 -4.15 -4.03
N PHE A 296 15.51 -5.27 -3.93
CA PHE A 296 14.46 -5.50 -2.94
C PHE A 296 14.89 -6.52 -1.90
N ASN A 297 14.07 -6.74 -0.88
CA ASN A 297 14.32 -7.84 0.04
C ASN A 297 14.12 -9.19 -0.65
N VAL A 298 14.99 -10.15 -0.32
CA VAL A 298 14.75 -11.56 -0.56
C VAL A 298 13.38 -11.88 0.05
N LEU A 299 12.59 -12.69 -0.65
CA LEU A 299 11.38 -13.29 -0.12
C LEU A 299 11.67 -13.83 1.28
N ASN A 300 10.72 -13.68 2.20
CA ASN A 300 10.83 -14.27 3.52
C ASN A 300 12.01 -13.76 4.42
N VAL A 301 12.89 -12.87 3.96
CA VAL A 301 14.07 -12.42 4.74
C VAL A 301 14.30 -10.92 4.60
N ASN A 302 14.51 -10.20 5.71
CA ASN A 302 14.91 -8.79 5.69
C ASN A 302 16.40 -8.62 5.31
N LYS A 303 16.73 -8.97 4.06
CA LYS A 303 18.07 -8.87 3.46
C LYS A 303 17.92 -8.49 1.99
N THR A 304 18.65 -7.49 1.54
CA THR A 304 18.63 -7.04 0.14
C THR A 304 19.18 -8.09 -0.82
N MET A 305 18.42 -8.37 -1.87
CA MET A 305 18.80 -9.06 -3.10
C MET A 305 19.27 -8.04 -4.13
N ASP A 306 20.21 -8.42 -5.00
CA ASP A 306 20.60 -7.59 -6.13
C ASP A 306 19.68 -7.82 -7.33
N ILE A 307 18.98 -6.79 -7.75
CA ILE A 307 17.96 -6.83 -8.82
C ILE A 307 18.25 -5.68 -9.76
N GLU A 308 18.66 -5.96 -11.01
CA GLU A 308 18.98 -4.88 -11.96
C GLU A 308 17.79 -4.32 -12.71
N GLU A 309 16.68 -5.08 -12.78
CA GLU A 309 15.47 -4.76 -13.54
C GLU A 309 14.23 -5.38 -12.90
N CYS A 310 13.08 -4.72 -13.03
CA CYS A 310 11.80 -5.19 -12.52
C CYS A 310 10.73 -5.16 -13.63
N PRO A 311 10.30 -6.30 -14.21
CA PRO A 311 9.38 -6.33 -15.36
C PRO A 311 7.99 -5.72 -15.12
N ILE A 312 7.55 -5.59 -13.87
CA ILE A 312 6.30 -4.89 -13.55
C ILE A 312 6.48 -3.36 -13.49
N ALA A 313 7.70 -2.85 -13.33
CA ALA A 313 7.99 -1.41 -13.38
C ALA A 313 8.11 -0.91 -14.82
N THR A 314 7.83 0.37 -15.05
CA THR A 314 7.90 0.96 -16.38
C THR A 314 9.32 0.97 -16.96
N ALA A 315 9.41 1.06 -18.29
CA ALA A 315 10.70 1.14 -18.99
C ALA A 315 11.56 2.33 -18.53
N ASN A 316 10.96 3.50 -18.28
CA ASN A 316 11.68 4.69 -17.81
C ASN A 316 12.28 4.49 -16.42
N ILE A 317 11.55 3.83 -15.52
CA ILE A 317 12.05 3.46 -14.19
C ILE A 317 13.23 2.50 -14.33
N ASN A 318 13.09 1.42 -15.11
CA ASN A 318 14.14 0.43 -15.30
C ASN A 318 15.40 1.03 -15.95
N GLN A 319 15.26 1.93 -16.95
CA GLN A 319 16.38 2.65 -17.54
C GLN A 319 17.11 3.53 -16.52
N LYS A 320 16.39 4.42 -15.82
CA LYS A 320 17.00 5.35 -14.86
C LYS A 320 17.62 4.63 -13.66
N TYR A 321 17.00 3.53 -13.23
CA TYR A 321 17.54 2.68 -12.18
C TYR A 321 18.85 2.02 -12.61
N LYS A 322 18.94 1.49 -13.84
CA LYS A 322 20.16 0.91 -14.42
C LYS A 322 21.31 1.93 -14.54
N GLU A 323 20.99 3.20 -14.80
CA GLU A 323 21.96 4.30 -14.79
C GLU A 323 22.45 4.60 -13.36
N ASP A 324 21.54 4.82 -12.41
CA ASP A 324 21.89 5.14 -11.02
C ASP A 324 22.62 4.00 -10.31
N ARG A 325 22.33 2.73 -10.63
CA ARG A 325 23.10 1.58 -10.14
C ARG A 325 24.60 1.73 -10.42
N LYS A 326 25.00 2.24 -11.59
CA LYS A 326 26.42 2.47 -11.94
C LYS A 326 27.04 3.56 -11.06
N GLU A 327 26.34 4.67 -10.84
CA GLU A 327 26.82 5.74 -9.98
C GLU A 327 26.83 5.34 -8.50
N ILE A 328 25.88 4.53 -8.03
CA ILE A 328 25.92 3.94 -6.68
C ILE A 328 27.15 3.04 -6.51
N VAL A 329 27.41 2.14 -7.46
CA VAL A 329 28.58 1.25 -7.45
C VAL A 329 29.89 2.04 -7.38
N LYS A 330 30.05 3.05 -8.25
CA LYS A 330 31.21 3.94 -8.30
C LYS A 330 31.41 4.72 -7.00
N ASN A 331 30.32 5.17 -6.38
CA ASN A 331 30.35 6.04 -5.19
C ASN A 331 30.10 5.31 -3.86
N ILE A 332 30.03 3.97 -3.83
CA ILE A 332 29.52 3.21 -2.66
C ILE A 332 30.24 3.53 -1.34
N PHE A 333 31.55 3.79 -1.39
CA PHE A 333 32.37 4.16 -0.21
C PHE A 333 32.11 5.57 0.33
N ASN A 334 31.34 6.41 -0.37
CA ASN A 334 30.94 7.74 0.08
C ASN A 334 29.64 7.70 0.95
N TYR A 335 28.87 6.61 0.88
CA TYR A 335 27.61 6.47 1.61
C TYR A 335 27.83 6.08 3.08
N LYS A 336 27.42 6.94 4.00
CA LYS A 336 27.56 6.74 5.46
C LYS A 336 26.50 5.81 6.07
N LYS A 337 25.41 5.54 5.34
CA LYS A 337 24.25 4.71 5.73
C LYS A 337 23.70 4.00 4.50
N GLY A 338 22.95 2.91 4.68
CA GLY A 338 22.10 2.38 3.62
C GLY A 338 21.06 3.41 3.16
N VAL A 339 20.56 3.25 1.94
CA VAL A 339 19.67 4.21 1.27
C VAL A 339 18.50 3.47 0.64
N SER A 340 17.29 3.94 0.91
CA SER A 340 16.11 3.63 0.10
C SER A 340 16.01 4.65 -1.03
N LEU A 341 16.13 4.17 -2.26
CA LEU A 341 15.92 4.94 -3.47
C LEU A 341 14.40 5.11 -3.71
N MET A 342 14.06 6.06 -4.57
CA MET A 342 12.69 6.22 -5.07
C MET A 342 12.82 6.55 -6.55
N TYR A 343 12.00 5.89 -7.36
CA TYR A 343 11.80 6.13 -8.78
C TYR A 343 10.31 6.26 -9.02
N ARG A 344 9.90 7.31 -9.73
CA ARG A 344 8.52 7.50 -10.17
C ARG A 344 8.52 7.90 -11.64
N ASP A 345 7.73 7.18 -12.43
CA ASP A 345 7.43 7.58 -13.80
C ASP A 345 6.40 8.71 -13.78
N SER A 346 6.48 9.62 -14.74
CA SER A 346 5.77 10.89 -14.73
C SER A 346 5.78 11.51 -16.11
N LEU A 347 4.72 12.22 -16.49
CA LEU A 347 4.77 13.17 -17.59
C LEU A 347 5.90 14.18 -17.36
N ASP A 348 6.55 14.60 -18.43
CA ASP A 348 7.69 15.53 -18.38
C ASP A 348 7.29 16.88 -17.76
N THR A 349 7.78 17.14 -16.55
CA THR A 349 7.44 18.34 -15.77
C THR A 349 8.10 19.61 -16.29
N THR A 350 8.93 19.54 -17.34
CA THR A 350 9.46 20.74 -18.01
C THR A 350 8.41 21.43 -18.89
N PHE A 351 7.34 20.72 -19.29
CA PHE A 351 6.19 21.35 -19.94
C PHE A 351 5.33 22.11 -18.94
N ASP A 352 4.78 23.24 -19.40
CA ASP A 352 3.87 24.10 -18.65
C ASP A 352 2.49 23.41 -18.49
N ALA A 353 2.14 23.07 -17.25
CA ALA A 353 0.91 22.33 -16.94
C ALA A 353 -0.38 23.10 -17.24
N GLU A 354 -0.34 24.44 -17.22
CA GLU A 354 -1.52 25.26 -17.47
C GLU A 354 -1.79 25.30 -18.98
N LYS A 355 -0.74 25.52 -19.78
CA LYS A 355 -0.82 25.46 -21.25
C LYS A 355 -1.17 24.07 -21.78
N MET A 356 -0.73 23.00 -21.12
CA MET A 356 -1.18 21.65 -21.43
C MET A 356 -2.71 21.51 -21.36
N MET A 357 -3.36 22.25 -20.45
CA MET A 357 -4.80 22.19 -20.23
C MET A 357 -5.57 23.36 -20.89
N GLU A 358 -4.92 24.21 -21.69
CA GLU A 358 -5.59 25.26 -22.47
C GLU A 358 -6.38 24.65 -23.65
N PRO A 359 -7.68 24.96 -23.83
CA PRO A 359 -8.45 24.44 -24.97
C PRO A 359 -7.99 25.03 -26.32
N PRO A 360 -7.92 24.22 -27.39
CA PRO A 360 -8.20 22.78 -27.45
C PRO A 360 -7.02 21.94 -26.93
N VAL A 361 -7.30 21.01 -26.01
CA VAL A 361 -6.29 20.14 -25.39
C VAL A 361 -5.89 19.02 -26.37
N ASP A 362 -4.66 19.09 -26.90
CA ASP A 362 -4.08 18.03 -27.73
C ASP A 362 -3.36 16.98 -26.86
N LYS A 363 -4.08 15.91 -26.53
CA LYS A 363 -3.54 14.75 -25.79
C LYS A 363 -2.52 13.90 -26.57
N LEU A 364 -2.35 14.13 -27.87
CA LEU A 364 -1.35 13.42 -28.68
C LEU A 364 -0.03 14.20 -28.78
N SER A 365 0.01 15.43 -28.27
CA SER A 365 1.22 16.26 -28.21
C SER A 365 2.32 15.63 -27.35
N GLU A 366 3.57 16.07 -27.56
CA GLU A 366 4.74 15.62 -26.79
C GLU A 366 4.52 15.79 -25.27
N ALA A 367 3.80 16.84 -24.86
CA ALA A 367 3.57 17.14 -23.44
C ALA A 367 2.71 16.10 -22.69
N PHE A 368 1.84 15.37 -23.40
CA PHE A 368 1.01 14.30 -22.83
C PHE A 368 1.52 12.89 -23.12
N THR A 369 2.56 12.75 -23.94
CA THR A 369 3.10 11.45 -24.37
C THR A 369 4.53 11.19 -23.88
N LYS A 370 5.31 12.25 -23.60
CA LYS A 370 6.67 12.14 -23.09
C LYS A 370 6.69 11.93 -21.57
N GLN A 371 7.29 10.81 -21.19
CA GLN A 371 7.43 10.36 -19.81
C GLN A 371 8.91 10.47 -19.36
N VAL A 372 9.12 10.72 -18.07
CA VAL A 372 10.43 10.88 -17.42
C VAL A 372 10.46 10.21 -16.05
N CYS A 373 11.60 9.66 -15.68
CA CYS A 373 11.78 9.05 -14.37
C CYS A 373 12.36 10.04 -13.34
N ILE A 374 11.54 10.38 -12.34
CA ILE A 374 11.90 11.24 -11.22
C ILE A 374 12.49 10.41 -10.08
N SER A 375 13.68 10.80 -9.60
CA SER A 375 14.33 10.17 -8.43
C SER A 375 14.38 11.06 -7.17
N ASN A 376 14.15 12.37 -7.31
CA ASN A 376 14.04 13.27 -6.16
C ASN A 376 12.64 13.16 -5.54
N GLN A 377 12.58 12.71 -4.28
CA GLN A 377 11.31 12.57 -3.55
C GLN A 377 10.52 13.88 -3.42
N LYS A 378 11.21 15.04 -3.41
CA LYS A 378 10.57 16.37 -3.25
C LYS A 378 10.27 17.08 -4.58
N ALA A 379 10.58 16.47 -5.72
CA ALA A 379 10.21 17.03 -7.01
C ALA A 379 8.70 16.85 -7.25
N GLN A 380 8.11 17.67 -8.12
CA GLN A 380 6.78 17.41 -8.66
C GLN A 380 6.83 16.22 -9.62
N ALA A 381 5.81 15.39 -9.58
CA ALA A 381 5.45 14.39 -10.58
C ALA A 381 4.07 14.73 -11.15
N ARG A 382 3.81 14.28 -12.36
CA ARG A 382 2.59 14.61 -13.12
C ARG A 382 2.04 13.37 -13.81
N GLU A 383 0.72 13.21 -13.80
CA GLU A 383 0.02 12.08 -14.42
C GLU A 383 -1.33 12.51 -15.01
N LEU A 384 -1.76 11.82 -16.07
CA LEU A 384 -3.08 11.98 -16.67
C LEU A 384 -4.00 10.82 -16.27
N VAL A 385 -5.17 11.13 -15.70
CA VAL A 385 -6.23 10.14 -15.42
C VAL A 385 -7.47 10.50 -16.22
N GLY A 386 -7.66 9.81 -17.36
CA GLY A 386 -8.72 10.09 -18.30
C GLY A 386 -8.55 11.46 -18.97
N ASP A 387 -9.36 12.43 -18.57
CA ASP A 387 -9.30 13.83 -19.03
C ASP A 387 -8.57 14.75 -18.07
N TYR A 388 -8.18 14.26 -16.89
CA TYR A 388 -7.76 15.10 -15.77
C TYR A 388 -6.25 15.00 -15.50
N LEU A 389 -5.59 16.15 -15.45
CA LEU A 389 -4.16 16.27 -15.15
C LEU A 389 -3.93 16.42 -13.64
N PHE A 390 -3.06 15.59 -13.08
CA PHE A 390 -2.69 15.59 -11.66
C PHE A 390 -1.21 15.91 -11.50
N GLU A 391 -0.89 16.83 -10.60
CA GLU A 391 0.45 17.22 -10.18
C GLU A 391 0.58 17.03 -8.66
N TYR A 392 1.67 16.40 -8.22
CA TYR A 392 1.88 16.02 -6.81
C TYR A 392 3.35 15.77 -6.49
N GLU A 393 3.73 15.84 -5.20
CA GLU A 393 5.09 15.51 -4.76
C GLU A 393 5.41 14.03 -5.06
N ALA A 394 6.50 13.74 -5.79
CA ALA A 394 6.83 12.41 -6.29
C ALA A 394 7.00 11.36 -5.16
N GLY A 395 7.53 11.79 -4.01
CA GLY A 395 7.63 11.01 -2.78
C GLY A 395 6.27 10.69 -2.13
N GLY A 396 5.26 11.52 -2.36
CA GLY A 396 3.90 11.38 -1.83
C GLY A 396 3.11 10.19 -2.38
N PHE A 397 1.89 10.04 -1.86
CA PHE A 397 0.95 9.02 -2.34
C PHE A 397 0.23 9.50 -3.60
N PHE A 398 0.31 8.65 -4.62
CA PHE A 398 -0.57 8.59 -5.78
C PHE A 398 -0.56 7.15 -6.23
N GLN A 399 -1.62 6.69 -6.87
CA GLN A 399 -1.76 5.30 -7.28
C GLN A 399 -0.59 4.86 -8.19
N ASN A 400 -0.22 3.58 -8.10
CA ASN A 400 1.01 3.07 -8.74
C ASN A 400 0.75 2.33 -10.06
N ASN A 401 -0.51 2.19 -10.48
CA ASN A 401 -0.92 1.62 -11.75
C ASN A 401 -1.91 2.59 -12.39
N ASN A 402 -1.43 3.43 -13.29
CA ASN A 402 -2.24 4.50 -13.85
C ASN A 402 -3.15 4.00 -14.99
N SER A 403 -2.86 2.82 -15.56
CA SER A 403 -3.66 2.20 -16.63
C SER A 403 -5.07 1.77 -16.19
N VAL A 404 -5.23 1.34 -14.93
CA VAL A 404 -6.52 0.86 -14.40
C VAL A 404 -7.37 1.95 -13.75
N LEU A 405 -6.80 3.13 -13.47
CA LEU A 405 -7.53 4.22 -12.79
C LEU A 405 -8.76 4.73 -13.56
N PRO A 406 -8.75 4.88 -14.90
CA PRO A 406 -9.95 5.22 -15.64
C PRO A 406 -11.08 4.21 -15.38
N LEU A 407 -10.79 2.90 -15.41
CA LEU A 407 -11.78 1.85 -15.16
C LEU A 407 -12.36 1.91 -13.74
N LEU A 408 -11.52 2.16 -12.73
CA LEU A 408 -11.95 2.27 -11.34
C LEU A 408 -12.83 3.52 -11.12
N VAL A 409 -12.41 4.67 -11.64
CA VAL A 409 -13.15 5.93 -11.57
C VAL A 409 -14.47 5.83 -12.34
N ASP A 410 -14.47 5.23 -13.54
CA ASP A 410 -15.67 5.06 -14.36
C ASP A 410 -16.68 4.10 -13.73
N HIS A 411 -16.23 3.06 -13.02
CA HIS A 411 -17.11 2.19 -12.25
C HIS A 411 -17.80 2.94 -11.11
N VAL A 412 -17.05 3.72 -10.31
CA VAL A 412 -17.61 4.58 -9.24
C VAL A 412 -18.59 5.61 -9.83
N ARG A 413 -18.20 6.30 -10.90
CA ARG A 413 -19.02 7.27 -11.65
C ARG A 413 -20.32 6.64 -12.16
N SER A 414 -20.27 5.41 -12.68
CA SER A 414 -21.43 4.71 -13.22
C SER A 414 -22.40 4.30 -12.10
N HIS A 415 -21.91 3.77 -10.98
CA HIS A 415 -22.76 3.47 -9.83
C HIS A 415 -23.42 4.72 -9.21
N ILE A 416 -22.72 5.86 -9.18
CA ILE A 416 -23.32 7.14 -8.74
C ILE A 416 -24.43 7.57 -9.70
N ARG A 417 -24.24 7.45 -11.02
CA ARG A 417 -25.27 7.77 -12.02
C ARG A 417 -26.49 6.86 -11.90
N THR A 418 -26.30 5.54 -11.81
CA THR A 418 -27.41 4.59 -11.55
C THR A 418 -28.13 4.97 -10.25
N SER A 419 -27.39 5.38 -9.22
CA SER A 419 -27.96 5.85 -7.96
C SER A 419 -28.81 7.12 -8.13
N GLN A 420 -28.42 8.05 -9.00
CA GLN A 420 -29.22 9.25 -9.32
C GLN A 420 -30.49 8.88 -10.09
N GLU A 421 -30.40 8.02 -11.12
CA GLU A 421 -31.55 7.55 -11.90
C GLU A 421 -32.60 6.83 -11.02
N ASP A 422 -32.15 6.00 -10.08
CA ASP A 422 -33.07 5.28 -9.19
C ASP A 422 -33.74 6.20 -8.16
N LEU A 423 -33.06 7.26 -7.72
CA LEU A 423 -33.66 8.31 -6.88
C LEU A 423 -34.69 9.12 -7.67
N GLU A 424 -34.41 9.47 -8.92
CA GLU A 424 -35.35 10.16 -9.82
C GLU A 424 -36.62 9.32 -10.05
N LYS A 425 -36.48 8.04 -10.39
CA LYS A 425 -37.61 7.09 -10.52
C LYS A 425 -38.43 7.00 -9.23
N ALA A 426 -37.77 7.07 -8.06
CA ALA A 426 -38.40 7.06 -6.75
C ALA A 426 -38.93 8.43 -6.28
N SER A 427 -38.83 9.48 -7.11
CA SER A 427 -39.17 10.88 -6.75
C SER A 427 -38.44 11.39 -5.50
N GLN A 428 -37.24 10.88 -5.23
CA GLN A 428 -36.36 11.33 -4.16
C GLN A 428 -35.42 12.45 -4.64
N PRO A 429 -34.91 13.31 -3.74
CA PRO A 429 -33.94 14.34 -4.10
C PRO A 429 -32.70 13.78 -4.82
N PRO A 430 -32.19 14.45 -5.86
CA PRO A 430 -31.01 14.01 -6.58
C PRO A 430 -29.74 14.12 -5.72
N LEU A 431 -28.69 13.37 -6.09
CA LEU A 431 -27.37 13.51 -5.47
C LEU A 431 -26.69 14.76 -6.05
N THR A 432 -26.50 15.79 -5.23
CA THR A 432 -25.98 17.11 -5.61
C THR A 432 -24.63 17.43 -4.98
N HIS A 433 -24.26 16.72 -3.91
CA HIS A 433 -23.05 16.98 -3.11
C HIS A 433 -22.12 15.75 -3.05
N LEU A 434 -20.81 15.99 -3.10
CA LEU A 434 -19.77 14.98 -2.90
C LEU A 434 -18.84 15.39 -1.75
N VAL A 435 -18.56 14.45 -0.85
CA VAL A 435 -17.48 14.55 0.14
C VAL A 435 -16.47 13.44 -0.14
N ASP A 436 -15.25 13.81 -0.48
CA ASP A 436 -14.13 12.88 -0.72
C ASP A 436 -13.26 12.85 0.55
N THR A 437 -13.31 11.76 1.30
CA THR A 437 -12.57 11.61 2.57
C THR A 437 -11.30 10.82 2.35
N TYR A 438 -10.20 11.28 2.97
CA TYR A 438 -8.84 10.82 2.67
C TYR A 438 -8.43 11.13 1.22
N CYS A 439 -8.88 12.28 0.69
CA CYS A 439 -8.85 12.57 -0.75
C CYS A 439 -7.46 12.64 -1.38
N GLY A 440 -6.38 12.70 -0.59
CA GLY A 440 -5.01 12.80 -1.09
C GLY A 440 -4.83 13.99 -2.05
N ALA A 441 -4.35 13.72 -3.27
CA ALA A 441 -4.20 14.72 -4.33
C ALA A 441 -5.50 15.05 -5.10
N GLY A 442 -6.66 14.62 -4.60
CA GLY A 442 -8.00 14.95 -5.09
C GLY A 442 -8.55 14.02 -6.17
N LEU A 443 -8.13 12.75 -6.25
CA LEU A 443 -8.45 11.84 -7.37
C LEU A 443 -9.96 11.74 -7.62
N PHE A 444 -10.76 11.33 -6.63
CA PHE A 444 -12.20 11.18 -6.79
C PHE A 444 -12.91 12.54 -6.82
N ALA A 445 -12.55 13.47 -5.94
CA ALA A 445 -13.10 14.83 -5.91
C ALA A 445 -13.04 15.53 -7.28
N ILE A 446 -11.92 15.43 -7.99
CA ILE A 446 -11.70 16.06 -9.30
C ILE A 446 -12.38 15.26 -10.40
N THR A 447 -12.13 13.95 -10.50
CA THR A 447 -12.65 13.13 -11.61
C THR A 447 -14.16 12.88 -11.56
N LEU A 448 -14.80 12.98 -10.40
CA LEU A 448 -16.25 12.88 -10.23
C LEU A 448 -16.94 14.26 -10.17
N SER A 449 -16.18 15.36 -10.11
CA SER A 449 -16.72 16.72 -9.93
C SER A 449 -17.85 17.08 -10.89
N SER A 450 -17.80 16.61 -12.14
CA SER A 450 -18.79 16.90 -13.17
C SER A 450 -20.21 16.41 -12.83
N LEU A 451 -20.36 15.42 -11.94
CA LEU A 451 -21.64 14.86 -11.51
C LEU A 451 -22.36 15.70 -10.43
N PHE A 452 -21.67 16.62 -9.77
CA PHE A 452 -22.13 17.29 -8.54
C PHE A 452 -22.18 18.82 -8.69
N GLU A 453 -22.97 19.47 -7.85
CA GLU A 453 -23.01 20.94 -7.71
C GLU A 453 -21.90 21.43 -6.76
N LYS A 454 -21.61 20.65 -5.71
CA LYS A 454 -20.62 20.97 -4.67
C LYS A 454 -19.76 19.75 -4.34
N VAL A 455 -18.46 19.99 -4.18
CA VAL A 455 -17.47 18.97 -3.83
C VAL A 455 -16.57 19.48 -2.70
N SER A 456 -16.39 18.65 -1.67
CA SER A 456 -15.44 18.92 -0.58
C SER A 456 -14.48 17.73 -0.43
N GLY A 457 -13.19 17.94 -0.67
CA GLY A 457 -12.15 16.98 -0.32
C GLY A 457 -11.59 17.24 1.08
N ILE A 458 -11.42 16.20 1.88
CA ILE A 458 -10.96 16.27 3.27
C ILE A 458 -9.74 15.35 3.43
N GLU A 459 -8.64 15.93 3.90
CA GLU A 459 -7.33 15.27 4.01
C GLU A 459 -6.58 15.80 5.26
N LEU A 460 -5.62 15.04 5.79
CA LEU A 460 -4.76 15.43 6.91
C LEU A 460 -3.42 16.01 6.42
N SER A 461 -2.93 15.51 5.28
CA SER A 461 -1.67 15.92 4.66
C SER A 461 -1.78 17.29 3.98
N ALA A 462 -1.12 18.29 4.55
CA ALA A 462 -1.08 19.65 4.00
C ALA A 462 -0.48 19.72 2.58
N SER A 463 0.51 18.88 2.25
CA SER A 463 1.07 18.83 0.88
C SER A 463 0.08 18.20 -0.10
N SER A 464 -0.65 17.17 0.31
CA SER A 464 -1.71 16.55 -0.49
C SER A 464 -2.85 17.52 -0.77
N ILE A 465 -3.27 18.33 0.22
CA ILE A 465 -4.25 19.42 0.03
C ILE A 465 -3.74 20.48 -0.95
N ALA A 466 -2.46 20.84 -0.88
CA ALA A 466 -1.86 21.79 -1.82
C ALA A 466 -1.89 21.23 -3.26
N SER A 467 -1.53 19.95 -3.44
CA SER A 467 -1.68 19.24 -4.72
C SER A 467 -3.14 19.21 -5.18
N ALA A 468 -4.10 18.85 -4.32
CA ALA A 468 -5.51 18.79 -4.68
C ALA A 468 -6.08 20.15 -5.15
N LYS A 469 -5.71 21.25 -4.46
CA LYS A 469 -6.05 22.62 -4.89
C LYS A 469 -5.40 22.98 -6.23
N ARG A 470 -4.12 22.65 -6.41
CA ARG A 470 -3.39 22.82 -7.68
C ARG A 470 -4.09 22.06 -8.81
N ASN A 471 -4.50 20.82 -8.56
CA ASN A 471 -5.10 19.93 -9.55
C ASN A 471 -6.52 20.40 -9.94
N ALA A 472 -7.35 20.88 -9.01
CA ALA A 472 -8.61 21.51 -9.36
C ALA A 472 -8.41 22.75 -10.25
N SER A 473 -7.40 23.58 -9.95
CA SER A 473 -7.05 24.74 -10.78
C SER A 473 -6.56 24.34 -12.19
N LEU A 474 -5.71 23.31 -12.29
CA LEU A 474 -5.21 22.79 -13.58
C LEU A 474 -6.31 22.25 -14.48
N ASN A 475 -7.35 21.66 -13.88
CA ASN A 475 -8.50 21.10 -14.59
C ASN A 475 -9.66 22.11 -14.74
N HIS A 476 -9.40 23.41 -14.54
CA HIS A 476 -10.36 24.51 -14.66
C HIS A 476 -11.64 24.35 -13.83
N ILE A 477 -11.58 23.62 -12.71
CA ILE A 477 -12.73 23.42 -11.83
C ILE A 477 -12.85 24.63 -10.89
N PRO A 478 -13.96 25.38 -10.93
CA PRO A 478 -14.06 26.63 -10.18
C PRO A 478 -14.12 26.38 -8.66
N THR A 479 -13.48 27.26 -7.89
CA THR A 479 -13.48 27.22 -6.41
C THR A 479 -14.86 27.42 -5.79
N SER A 480 -15.83 27.95 -6.55
CA SER A 480 -17.24 27.99 -6.16
C SER A 480 -17.91 26.60 -6.15
N LYS A 481 -17.31 25.61 -6.83
CA LYS A 481 -17.79 24.23 -6.95
C LYS A 481 -17.00 23.26 -6.08
N ILE A 482 -15.67 23.34 -6.09
CA ILE A 482 -14.78 22.41 -5.36
C ILE A 482 -13.95 23.12 -4.30
N SER A 483 -13.82 22.49 -3.13
CA SER A 483 -13.00 22.97 -2.02
C SER A 483 -12.21 21.82 -1.38
N PHE A 484 -11.03 22.13 -0.84
CA PHE A 484 -10.18 21.16 -0.13
C PHE A 484 -9.77 21.70 1.24
N GLN A 485 -10.00 20.89 2.25
CA GLN A 485 -9.96 21.27 3.66
C GLN A 485 -9.01 20.35 4.43
N SER A 486 -8.29 20.90 5.41
CA SER A 486 -7.59 20.06 6.39
C SER A 486 -8.64 19.55 7.36
N GLY A 487 -8.85 18.23 7.39
CA GLY A 487 -9.75 17.61 8.36
C GLY A 487 -9.05 17.49 9.72
N ASP A 488 -9.72 17.91 10.80
CA ASP A 488 -9.44 17.30 12.10
C ASP A 488 -10.08 15.92 12.11
N ALA A 489 -9.32 14.87 12.36
CA ALA A 489 -9.82 13.49 12.43
C ALA A 489 -10.99 13.33 13.42
N PHE A 490 -11.04 14.15 14.48
CA PHE A 490 -12.12 14.13 15.46
C PHE A 490 -13.43 14.76 14.96
N ASN A 491 -13.40 15.58 13.90
CA ASN A 491 -14.59 16.29 13.42
C ASN A 491 -14.56 16.62 11.90
N ILE A 492 -14.30 15.59 11.09
CA ILE A 492 -14.24 15.65 9.62
C ILE A 492 -15.50 16.29 9.03
N PHE A 493 -16.68 15.88 9.49
CA PHE A 493 -17.95 16.30 8.89
C PHE A 493 -18.45 17.69 9.31
N ALA A 494 -17.88 18.32 10.35
CA ALA A 494 -18.23 19.72 10.68
C ALA A 494 -17.88 20.69 9.53
N THR A 495 -16.82 20.37 8.77
CA THR A 495 -16.38 21.15 7.60
C THR A 495 -17.37 21.14 6.43
N VAL A 496 -18.34 20.23 6.47
CA VAL A 496 -19.41 20.05 5.46
C VAL A 496 -20.80 20.02 6.12
N SER A 497 -20.93 20.61 7.32
CA SER A 497 -22.20 20.64 8.09
C SER A 497 -23.37 21.34 7.39
N SER A 498 -23.10 22.12 6.34
CA SER A 498 -24.11 22.72 5.46
C SER A 498 -24.59 21.81 4.32
N PHE A 499 -23.95 20.65 4.09
CA PHE A 499 -24.30 19.76 2.99
C PHE A 499 -25.56 18.93 3.34
N PRO A 500 -26.57 18.88 2.47
CA PRO A 500 -27.75 18.04 2.67
C PRO A 500 -27.37 16.56 2.58
N ALA A 501 -27.34 15.88 3.73
CA ALA A 501 -26.95 14.47 3.86
C ALA A 501 -27.71 13.54 2.89
N ASN A 502 -29.02 13.74 2.76
CA ASN A 502 -29.89 12.97 1.87
C ASN A 502 -29.64 13.19 0.35
N GLN A 503 -28.78 14.15 -0.01
CA GLN A 503 -28.31 14.41 -1.37
C GLN A 503 -26.79 14.28 -1.51
N THR A 504 -26.11 13.76 -0.48
CA THR A 504 -24.65 13.68 -0.41
C THR A 504 -24.15 12.26 -0.68
N VAL A 505 -23.13 12.16 -1.52
CA VAL A 505 -22.26 10.98 -1.66
C VAL A 505 -21.01 11.19 -0.80
N VAL A 506 -20.61 10.18 -0.04
CA VAL A 506 -19.28 10.14 0.60
C VAL A 506 -18.42 9.11 -0.08
N VAL A 507 -17.23 9.50 -0.57
CA VAL A 507 -16.17 8.58 -0.97
C VAL A 507 -15.18 8.42 0.18
N ILE A 508 -14.72 7.20 0.42
CA ILE A 508 -13.77 6.85 1.47
C ILE A 508 -12.64 6.04 0.82
N ASP A 509 -11.41 6.57 0.83
CA ASP A 509 -10.19 5.85 0.38
C ASP A 509 -9.14 5.82 1.52
N PRO A 510 -9.37 5.02 2.59
CA PRO A 510 -8.60 5.12 3.81
C PRO A 510 -7.28 4.34 3.72
N PRO A 511 -6.27 4.68 4.55
CA PRO A 511 -5.04 3.90 4.65
C PRO A 511 -5.31 2.45 5.04
N ARG A 512 -4.34 1.53 4.82
CA ARG A 512 -4.48 0.06 5.02
C ARG A 512 -5.03 -0.40 6.39
N LYS A 513 -5.05 0.46 7.41
CA LYS A 513 -5.65 0.21 8.73
C LYS A 513 -7.19 0.32 8.75
N GLY A 514 -7.79 0.81 7.66
CA GLY A 514 -9.20 1.17 7.55
C GLY A 514 -9.53 2.50 8.23
N CYS A 515 -10.82 2.72 8.43
CA CYS A 515 -11.35 3.82 9.23
C CYS A 515 -11.11 3.57 10.73
N ASP A 516 -11.12 4.64 11.54
CA ASP A 516 -11.21 4.51 12.99
C ASP A 516 -12.67 4.66 13.47
N GLU A 517 -12.92 4.32 14.74
CA GLU A 517 -14.26 4.38 15.32
C GLU A 517 -14.82 5.82 15.34
N ALA A 518 -13.97 6.84 15.50
CA ALA A 518 -14.41 8.22 15.48
C ALA A 518 -14.94 8.61 14.10
N PHE A 519 -14.27 8.20 13.03
CA PHE A 519 -14.75 8.37 11.65
C PHE A 519 -16.07 7.64 11.41
N ILE A 520 -16.16 6.35 11.74
CA ILE A 520 -17.38 5.54 11.52
C ILE A 520 -18.57 6.14 12.27
N LYS A 521 -18.37 6.57 13.52
CA LYS A 521 -19.41 7.25 14.31
C LYS A 521 -19.86 8.57 13.67
N GLN A 522 -18.94 9.38 13.13
CA GLN A 522 -19.30 10.61 12.45
C GLN A 522 -20.05 10.35 11.13
N LEU A 523 -19.63 9.35 10.34
CA LEU A 523 -20.29 8.94 9.10
C LEU A 523 -21.74 8.49 9.35
N VAL A 524 -21.94 7.63 10.34
CA VAL A 524 -23.27 7.16 10.79
C VAL A 524 -24.10 8.28 11.43
N GLY A 525 -23.46 9.32 11.96
CA GLY A 525 -24.13 10.53 12.43
C GLY A 525 -24.56 11.47 11.29
N PHE A 526 -23.71 11.63 10.27
CA PHE A 526 -23.97 12.49 9.11
C PHE A 526 -25.00 11.89 8.14
N ARG A 527 -25.03 10.56 8.00
CA ARG A 527 -26.02 9.80 7.19
C ARG A 527 -26.09 10.22 5.70
N PRO A 528 -24.97 10.24 4.96
CA PRO A 528 -24.99 10.46 3.51
C PRO A 528 -25.84 9.41 2.79
N LYS A 529 -26.56 9.81 1.74
CA LYS A 529 -27.48 8.92 1.00
C LYS A 529 -26.77 7.73 0.35
N VAL A 530 -25.52 7.94 -0.08
CA VAL A 530 -24.66 6.91 -0.68
C VAL A 530 -23.25 7.01 -0.09
N VAL A 531 -22.64 5.86 0.17
CA VAL A 531 -21.22 5.76 0.54
C VAL A 531 -20.51 4.86 -0.47
N VAL A 532 -19.39 5.33 -1.02
CA VAL A 532 -18.47 4.54 -1.83
C VAL A 532 -17.22 4.31 -0.98
N TYR A 533 -16.90 3.05 -0.69
CA TYR A 533 -15.71 2.68 0.06
C TYR A 533 -14.72 2.00 -0.90
N VAL A 534 -13.57 2.63 -1.12
CA VAL A 534 -12.43 2.11 -1.88
C VAL A 534 -11.36 1.62 -0.88
N SER A 535 -10.70 0.49 -1.13
CA SER A 535 -9.63 0.04 -0.23
C SER A 535 -8.67 -1.01 -0.78
N CYS A 536 -7.38 -0.71 -0.60
CA CYS A 536 -6.26 -1.64 -0.80
C CYS A 536 -6.08 -2.68 0.35
N ASN A 537 -7.00 -2.70 1.33
CA ASN A 537 -7.12 -3.75 2.33
C ASN A 537 -8.59 -4.14 2.57
N VAL A 538 -9.04 -5.12 1.80
CA VAL A 538 -10.42 -5.61 1.81
C VAL A 538 -10.84 -6.24 3.15
N HIS A 539 -9.89 -6.66 4.00
CA HIS A 539 -10.17 -7.17 5.35
C HIS A 539 -10.62 -6.05 6.30
N THR A 540 -9.94 -4.90 6.28
CA THR A 540 -10.37 -3.73 7.06
C THR A 540 -11.61 -3.07 6.49
N GLN A 541 -11.76 -3.04 5.16
CA GLN A 541 -12.99 -2.60 4.49
C GLN A 541 -14.20 -3.45 4.95
N ALA A 542 -14.08 -4.77 4.95
CA ALA A 542 -15.12 -5.67 5.44
C ALA A 542 -15.50 -5.40 6.91
N ARG A 543 -14.49 -5.25 7.79
CA ARG A 543 -14.68 -4.88 9.21
C ARG A 543 -15.49 -3.58 9.35
N ASP A 544 -15.09 -2.54 8.61
CA ASP A 544 -15.62 -1.18 8.76
C ASP A 544 -17.04 -1.06 8.17
N ILE A 545 -17.29 -1.66 7.00
CA ILE A 545 -18.62 -1.75 6.39
C ILE A 545 -19.58 -2.56 7.26
N GLY A 546 -19.10 -3.68 7.82
CA GLY A 546 -19.86 -4.43 8.81
C GLY A 546 -20.28 -3.58 10.00
N ASP A 547 -19.40 -2.70 10.49
CA ASP A 547 -19.69 -1.82 11.61
C ASP A 547 -20.67 -0.69 11.26
N ILE A 548 -20.53 -0.08 10.08
CA ILE A 548 -21.49 0.91 9.55
C ILE A 548 -22.90 0.32 9.46
N ILE A 549 -23.02 -0.91 8.92
CA ILE A 549 -24.32 -1.58 8.74
C ILE A 549 -24.92 -1.95 10.10
N ARG A 550 -24.19 -2.66 10.99
CA ARG A 550 -24.70 -3.02 12.32
C ARG A 550 -25.09 -1.81 13.18
N ARG A 551 -24.34 -0.69 13.11
CA ARG A 551 -24.66 0.54 13.85
C ARG A 551 -25.96 1.21 13.37
N THR A 552 -26.46 0.85 12.18
CA THR A 552 -27.75 1.35 11.64
C THR A 552 -28.84 0.27 11.55
N GLU A 553 -28.53 -1.00 11.83
CA GLU A 553 -29.47 -2.13 11.81
C GLU A 553 -30.61 -2.00 12.84
N GLY A 554 -30.51 -1.10 13.82
CA GLY A 554 -31.59 -0.79 14.76
C GLY A 554 -32.61 0.25 14.27
N ASP A 555 -32.28 1.04 13.25
CA ASP A 555 -32.98 2.30 12.95
C ASP A 555 -34.29 2.11 12.15
N GLY A 556 -34.99 3.19 11.81
CA GLY A 556 -36.16 3.13 10.93
C GLY A 556 -35.82 2.78 9.48
N GLU A 557 -36.86 2.53 8.66
CA GLU A 557 -36.74 2.59 7.20
C GLU A 557 -36.34 4.03 6.77
N GLY A 558 -35.58 4.17 5.69
CA GLY A 558 -34.92 5.42 5.30
C GLY A 558 -33.68 5.75 6.13
N GLN A 559 -33.30 4.91 7.10
CA GLN A 559 -32.23 5.16 8.07
C GLN A 559 -31.24 4.00 8.23
N ARG A 560 -31.27 2.98 7.37
CA ARG A 560 -30.34 1.83 7.45
C ARG A 560 -29.36 1.83 6.30
N TYR A 561 -28.11 1.44 6.52
CA TYR A 561 -27.20 1.12 5.42
C TYR A 561 -27.35 -0.34 4.99
N ARG A 562 -27.37 -0.56 3.68
CA ARG A 562 -27.11 -1.86 3.05
C ARG A 562 -25.91 -1.77 2.13
N LEU A 563 -25.18 -2.87 2.00
CA LEU A 563 -24.18 -3.07 0.96
C LEU A 563 -24.91 -3.47 -0.33
N GLU A 564 -24.78 -2.69 -1.40
CA GLU A 564 -25.48 -2.92 -2.67
C GLU A 564 -24.61 -3.66 -3.68
N THR A 565 -23.36 -3.21 -3.87
CA THR A 565 -22.40 -3.84 -4.78
C THR A 565 -21.02 -3.91 -4.14
N LEU A 566 -20.23 -4.89 -4.60
CA LEU A 566 -18.89 -5.16 -4.10
C LEU A 566 -18.06 -5.83 -5.21
N ARG A 567 -16.98 -5.18 -5.64
CA ARG A 567 -16.11 -5.65 -6.72
C ARG A 567 -14.62 -5.41 -6.40
N GLY A 568 -13.75 -6.29 -6.90
CA GLY A 568 -12.30 -6.09 -6.91
C GLY A 568 -11.78 -5.38 -8.17
N PHE A 569 -10.67 -4.67 -8.05
CA PHE A 569 -9.87 -4.15 -9.16
C PHE A 569 -8.42 -4.62 -9.02
N ASP A 570 -7.83 -5.07 -10.12
CA ASP A 570 -6.42 -5.45 -10.13
C ASP A 570 -5.51 -4.23 -10.34
N LEU A 571 -5.22 -3.51 -9.26
CA LEU A 571 -4.20 -2.45 -9.27
C LEU A 571 -2.77 -3.00 -9.25
N PHE A 572 -2.57 -4.31 -8.99
CA PHE A 572 -1.26 -4.91 -8.80
C PHE A 572 -1.17 -6.33 -9.40
N PRO A 573 -1.20 -6.46 -10.75
CA PRO A 573 -1.00 -7.74 -11.43
C PRO A 573 0.27 -8.46 -10.99
N GLN A 574 0.28 -9.78 -11.09
CA GLN A 574 1.36 -10.67 -10.59
C GLN A 574 1.49 -10.72 -9.06
N THR A 575 0.65 -9.99 -8.30
CA THR A 575 0.66 -9.97 -6.83
C THR A 575 -0.69 -10.37 -6.24
N ALA A 576 -0.70 -10.75 -4.96
CA ALA A 576 -1.91 -11.07 -4.21
C ALA A 576 -2.83 -9.88 -3.88
N HIS A 577 -2.39 -8.64 -4.12
CA HIS A 577 -3.18 -7.46 -3.76
C HIS A 577 -4.36 -7.22 -4.71
N VAL A 578 -5.48 -6.83 -4.12
CA VAL A 578 -6.73 -6.43 -4.78
C VAL A 578 -7.24 -5.14 -4.14
N GLU A 579 -7.76 -4.23 -4.96
CA GLU A 579 -8.43 -3.02 -4.52
C GLU A 579 -9.94 -3.29 -4.48
N GLY A 580 -10.58 -3.22 -3.31
CA GLY A 580 -12.03 -3.42 -3.20
C GLY A 580 -12.79 -2.12 -3.37
N VAL A 581 -13.83 -2.11 -4.20
CA VAL A 581 -14.82 -1.02 -4.28
C VAL A 581 -16.16 -1.55 -3.81
N ALA A 582 -16.75 -0.88 -2.82
CA ALA A 582 -18.02 -1.24 -2.20
C ALA A 582 -18.98 -0.05 -2.23
N LEU A 583 -20.24 -0.27 -2.64
CA LEU A 583 -21.29 0.73 -2.63
C LEU A 583 -22.29 0.44 -1.50
N LEU A 584 -22.54 1.41 -0.63
CA LEU A 584 -23.58 1.34 0.39
C LEU A 584 -24.64 2.41 0.10
N ARG A 585 -25.91 2.07 0.31
CA ARG A 585 -27.04 3.01 0.22
C ARG A 585 -27.77 3.10 1.55
N LEU A 586 -28.17 4.33 1.91
CA LEU A 586 -29.14 4.59 2.96
C LEU A 586 -30.56 4.33 2.42
N TYR A 587 -31.20 3.28 2.93
CA TYR A 587 -32.52 2.80 2.51
C TYR A 587 -33.52 2.80 3.68
#